data_AF-A0A9X3V888-F1
#
_entry.id   AF-A0A9X3V888-F1
#
_cell.length_a   1.000
_cell.length_b   1.000
_cell.length_c   1.000
_cell.angle_alpha   90.00
_cell.angle_beta   90.00
_cell.angle_gamma   90.00
#
_symmetry.space_group_name_H-M   'P 1'
#
loop_
_entity.id
_entity.type
_entity.pdbx_description
1 polymer ?
#
loop_
_entity_poly.entity_id
_entity_poly.type
_entity_poly.pdbx_seq_one_letter_code
_entity_poly.pdbx_strand_id
1 'polypeptide(L)'
;MQRFTFPALLAGAALVAAASWTLGSRRAPPPAEPPTPPLVAVESMGELVSVRVRYANVIEFSQKMTQDIPWTQWELRLGETRVLLVARGDCLVGTDLRAARYEQVDAAARTAVLALPAPRTVSARVDHGPRERGGSYFHALQGSGLEPLLPGSAHRMRAIDAALRIAQQDV
;
A
#
# COMPACT_ATOMS: atom_id res chain seq x y z
N MET A 1 -2.79 95.00 -15.51
CA MET A 1 -3.17 93.75 -16.21
C MET A 1 -2.02 92.77 -16.06
N GLN A 2 -2.20 91.73 -15.23
CA GLN A 2 -1.15 90.91 -14.65
C GLN A 2 -0.58 89.88 -15.64
N ARG A 3 0.75 89.81 -15.71
CA ARG A 3 1.53 88.88 -16.54
C ARG A 3 1.57 87.51 -15.87
N PHE A 4 0.89 86.52 -16.45
CA PHE A 4 0.88 85.15 -15.95
C PHE A 4 2.17 84.41 -16.31
N THR A 5 2.73 83.78 -15.29
CA THR A 5 4.01 83.10 -15.20
C THR A 5 3.98 81.71 -15.86
N PHE A 6 4.49 81.63 -17.09
CA PHE A 6 4.72 80.37 -17.80
C PHE A 6 5.76 79.38 -17.20
N PRO A 7 6.77 79.76 -16.38
CA PRO A 7 7.76 78.77 -15.92
C PRO A 7 7.26 77.86 -14.79
N ALA A 8 6.15 78.18 -14.12
CA ALA A 8 5.62 77.39 -13.00
C ALA A 8 4.90 76.10 -13.45
N LEU A 9 4.28 76.11 -14.63
CA LEU A 9 3.55 74.94 -15.17
C LEU A 9 4.50 73.83 -15.68
N LEU A 10 5.66 74.20 -16.22
CA LEU A 10 6.65 73.22 -16.71
C LEU A 10 7.37 72.50 -15.56
N ALA A 11 7.64 73.19 -14.45
CA ALA A 11 8.25 72.57 -13.27
C ALA A 11 7.31 71.56 -12.58
N GLY A 12 6.00 71.85 -12.58
CA GLY A 12 4.98 70.93 -12.04
C GLY A 12 4.86 69.64 -12.86
N ALA A 13 4.88 69.73 -14.19
CA ALA A 13 4.77 68.56 -15.08
C ALA A 13 5.99 67.63 -14.97
N ALA A 14 7.20 68.18 -14.83
CA ALA A 14 8.42 67.38 -14.66
C ALA A 14 8.44 66.59 -13.35
N LEU A 15 7.95 67.18 -12.25
CA LEU A 15 7.85 66.51 -10.96
C LEU A 15 6.82 65.38 -10.95
N VAL A 16 5.68 65.55 -11.63
CA VAL A 16 4.65 64.49 -11.75
C VAL A 16 5.16 63.31 -12.60
N ALA A 17 5.89 63.59 -13.69
CA ALA A 17 6.51 62.53 -14.50
C ALA A 17 7.56 61.73 -13.70
N ALA A 18 8.43 62.40 -12.95
CA ALA A 18 9.44 61.74 -12.11
C ALA A 18 8.83 60.92 -10.95
N ALA A 19 7.73 61.40 -10.35
CA ALA A 19 7.01 60.65 -9.33
C ALA A 19 6.30 59.41 -9.89
N SER A 20 5.76 59.47 -11.12
CA SER A 20 5.12 58.32 -11.76
C SER A 20 6.11 57.19 -12.11
N TRP A 21 7.35 57.55 -12.47
CA TRP A 21 8.41 56.59 -12.79
C TRP A 21 8.96 55.87 -11.55
N THR A 22 9.07 56.57 -10.43
CA THR A 22 9.54 55.99 -9.17
C THR A 22 8.50 55.11 -8.49
N LEU A 23 7.20 55.36 -8.70
CA LEU A 23 6.10 54.58 -8.12
C LEU A 23 5.69 53.36 -8.97
N GLY A 24 5.80 53.44 -10.31
CA GLY A 24 5.43 52.35 -11.22
C GLY A 24 6.42 51.19 -11.30
N SER A 25 7.67 51.41 -10.89
CA SER A 25 8.77 50.43 -11.05
C SER A 25 8.83 49.35 -9.95
N ARG A 26 7.84 49.28 -9.04
CA ARG A 26 7.86 48.40 -7.85
C ARG A 26 6.98 47.16 -7.90
N ARG A 27 6.38 46.82 -9.04
CA ARG A 27 5.76 45.50 -9.22
C ARG A 27 6.40 44.78 -10.40
N ALA A 28 7.62 44.30 -10.15
CA ALA A 28 8.05 43.09 -10.83
C ALA A 28 6.99 42.00 -10.52
N PRO A 29 6.45 41.31 -11.53
CA PRO A 29 5.65 40.12 -11.28
C PRO A 29 6.50 39.17 -10.40
N PRO A 30 5.89 38.46 -9.43
CA PRO A 30 6.61 37.51 -8.63
C PRO A 30 7.38 36.56 -9.56
N PRO A 31 8.65 36.24 -9.27
CA PRO A 31 9.39 35.26 -10.07
C PRO A 31 8.53 34.01 -10.15
N ALA A 32 8.23 33.57 -11.39
CA ALA A 32 7.59 32.29 -11.61
C ALA A 32 8.37 31.26 -10.80
N GLU A 33 7.70 30.58 -9.87
CA GLU A 33 8.33 29.51 -9.10
C GLU A 33 9.02 28.59 -10.10
N PRO A 34 10.31 28.24 -9.88
CA PRO A 34 10.98 27.29 -10.75
C PRO A 34 10.08 26.05 -10.81
N PRO A 35 9.76 25.53 -12.01
CA PRO A 35 8.92 24.35 -12.14
C PRO A 35 9.57 23.29 -11.26
N THR A 36 8.85 22.88 -10.22
CA THR A 36 9.31 21.87 -9.28
C THR A 36 9.73 20.68 -10.13
N PRO A 37 10.99 20.22 -10.02
CA PRO A 37 11.46 19.15 -10.89
C PRO A 37 10.52 17.95 -10.69
N PRO A 38 9.99 17.36 -11.79
CA PRO A 38 9.01 16.27 -11.70
C PRO A 38 9.55 15.03 -10.97
N LEU A 39 10.86 14.98 -10.68
CA LEU A 39 11.48 13.94 -9.85
C LEU A 39 10.91 13.90 -8.43
N VAL A 40 10.48 15.03 -7.85
CA VAL A 40 9.85 15.06 -6.52
C VAL A 40 8.47 14.38 -6.53
N ALA A 41 7.85 14.20 -7.70
CA ALA A 41 6.55 13.56 -7.82
C ALA A 41 6.60 12.03 -7.65
N VAL A 42 7.71 11.36 -7.97
CA VAL A 42 7.79 9.89 -7.86
C VAL A 42 7.84 9.44 -6.40
N GLU A 43 8.56 10.16 -5.54
CA GLU A 43 8.55 9.91 -4.09
C GLU A 43 7.16 10.20 -3.47
N SER A 44 6.39 11.10 -4.07
CA SER A 44 5.02 11.38 -3.61
C SER A 44 4.03 10.25 -3.96
N MET A 45 4.37 9.41 -4.95
CA MET A 45 3.61 8.21 -5.29
C MET A 45 3.97 7.14 -4.26
N GLY A 46 3.05 6.76 -3.37
CA GLY A 46 3.35 5.86 -2.25
C GLY A 46 3.82 4.47 -2.70
N GLU A 47 2.88 3.63 -3.14
CA GLU A 47 3.19 2.23 -3.46
C GLU A 47 2.94 1.95 -4.95
N LEU A 48 3.95 1.40 -5.62
CA LEU A 48 3.82 0.89 -6.97
C LEU A 48 3.40 -0.58 -6.90
N VAL A 49 2.14 -0.86 -7.20
CA VAL A 49 1.64 -2.23 -7.40
C VAL A 49 2.11 -2.69 -8.78
N SER A 50 3.05 -3.63 -8.83
CA SER A 50 3.72 -4.00 -10.09
C SER A 50 3.10 -5.24 -10.73
N VAL A 51 2.71 -6.24 -9.93
CA VAL A 51 2.26 -7.54 -10.46
C VAL A 51 1.14 -8.14 -9.61
N ARG A 52 0.07 -8.57 -10.27
CA ARG A 52 -0.93 -9.48 -9.68
C ARG A 52 -0.56 -10.91 -10.04
N VAL A 53 -0.22 -11.71 -9.05
CA VAL A 53 0.18 -13.12 -9.24
C VAL A 53 -0.94 -14.03 -8.73
N ARG A 54 -1.24 -15.08 -9.49
CA ARG A 54 -2.12 -16.16 -9.03
C ARG A 54 -1.28 -17.22 -8.35
N TYR A 55 -1.62 -17.59 -7.13
CA TYR A 55 -0.88 -18.59 -6.36
C TYR A 55 -1.75 -19.81 -6.02
N ALA A 56 -1.08 -20.93 -5.79
CA ALA A 56 -1.67 -22.14 -5.26
C ALA A 56 -0.70 -22.77 -4.26
N ASN A 57 -1.13 -22.95 -3.00
CA ASN A 57 -0.33 -23.57 -1.95
C ASN A 57 -1.13 -24.71 -1.28
N VAL A 58 -0.44 -25.72 -0.75
CA VAL A 58 -1.04 -26.83 0.00
C VAL A 58 -0.68 -26.66 1.46
N ILE A 59 -1.69 -26.45 2.30
CA ILE A 59 -1.53 -26.21 3.73
C ILE A 59 -2.09 -27.42 4.46
N GLU A 60 -1.22 -28.07 5.22
CA GLU A 60 -1.58 -29.12 6.16
C GLU A 60 -1.74 -28.50 7.55
N PHE A 61 -2.93 -28.65 8.14
CA PHE A 61 -3.24 -28.14 9.46
C PHE A 61 -3.79 -29.25 10.35
N SER A 62 -3.31 -29.31 11.58
CA SER A 62 -3.76 -30.26 12.60
C SER A 62 -4.22 -29.51 13.84
N GLN A 63 -5.48 -29.71 14.22
CA GLN A 63 -6.05 -29.23 15.46
C GLN A 63 -6.12 -30.38 16.47
N LYS A 64 -5.30 -30.30 17.52
CA LYS A 64 -5.35 -31.26 18.64
C LYS A 64 -6.47 -30.88 19.60
N MET A 65 -7.20 -31.88 20.08
CA MET A 65 -8.21 -31.75 21.13
C MET A 65 -7.62 -32.26 22.45
N THR A 66 -7.34 -31.33 23.34
CA THR A 66 -7.00 -31.59 24.75
C THR A 66 -8.20 -31.16 25.60
N GLN A 67 -8.56 -31.98 26.59
CA GLN A 67 -9.46 -31.54 27.65
C GLN A 67 -8.62 -31.28 28.89
N ASP A 68 -8.61 -30.03 29.32
CA ASP A 68 -8.11 -29.65 30.64
C ASP A 68 -9.13 -30.11 31.66
N ILE A 69 -8.81 -31.17 32.40
CA ILE A 69 -9.60 -31.55 33.55
C ILE A 69 -9.17 -30.62 34.70
N PRO A 70 -10.05 -29.73 35.20
CA PRO A 70 -9.68 -28.61 36.06
C PRO A 70 -9.02 -28.97 37.40
N TRP A 71 -8.98 -30.26 37.77
CA TRP A 71 -8.38 -30.75 39.01
C TRP A 71 -7.18 -31.68 38.81
N THR A 72 -6.71 -31.85 37.57
CA THR A 72 -5.57 -32.71 37.25
C THR A 72 -4.67 -32.06 36.21
N GLN A 73 -3.35 -32.10 36.42
CA GLN A 73 -2.31 -31.67 35.47
C GLN A 73 -2.23 -32.52 34.18
N TRP A 74 -3.14 -33.47 33.99
CA TRP A 74 -3.16 -34.39 32.87
C TRP A 74 -4.02 -33.81 31.76
N GLU A 75 -3.40 -33.31 30.70
CA GLU A 75 -4.09 -33.02 29.44
C GLU A 75 -4.46 -34.35 28.76
N LEU A 76 -5.72 -34.74 28.85
CA LEU A 76 -6.20 -35.90 28.11
C LEU A 76 -6.39 -35.49 26.65
N ARG A 77 -5.60 -36.10 25.76
CA ARG A 77 -5.80 -35.99 24.31
C ARG A 77 -7.02 -36.80 23.91
N LEU A 78 -8.09 -36.11 23.55
CA LEU A 78 -9.36 -36.72 23.18
C LEU A 78 -9.49 -36.96 21.68
N GLY A 79 -8.72 -36.28 20.85
CA GLY A 79 -8.77 -36.46 19.40
C GLY A 79 -7.95 -35.44 18.62
N GLU A 80 -7.96 -35.59 17.30
CA GLU A 80 -7.25 -34.71 16.38
C GLU A 80 -8.03 -34.57 15.07
N THR A 81 -8.26 -33.32 14.65
CA THR A 81 -8.79 -32.98 13.33
C THR A 81 -7.64 -32.56 12.43
N ARG A 82 -7.41 -33.28 11.33
CA ARG A 82 -6.49 -32.90 10.25
C ARG A 82 -7.25 -32.33 9.07
N VAL A 83 -6.74 -31.22 8.55
CA VAL A 83 -7.29 -30.45 7.45
C VAL A 83 -6.20 -30.26 6.41
N LEU A 84 -6.41 -30.77 5.19
CA LEU A 84 -5.57 -30.49 4.05
C LEU A 84 -6.28 -29.50 3.14
N LEU A 85 -5.78 -28.26 3.07
CA LEU A 85 -6.34 -27.17 2.29
C LEU A 85 -5.45 -26.90 1.07
N VAL A 86 -6.02 -26.92 -0.13
CA VAL A 86 -5.40 -26.35 -1.32
C VAL A 86 -5.88 -24.89 -1.41
N ALA A 87 -5.05 -23.97 -0.90
CA ALA A 87 -5.31 -22.54 -0.94
C ALA A 87 -4.97 -22.00 -2.33
N ARG A 88 -5.94 -21.36 -2.98
CA ARG A 88 -5.78 -20.69 -4.26
C ARG A 88 -6.21 -19.25 -4.13
N GLY A 89 -5.53 -18.36 -4.83
CA GLY A 89 -5.83 -16.95 -4.68
C GLY A 89 -4.99 -16.06 -5.56
N ASP A 90 -5.04 -14.78 -5.24
CA ASP A 90 -4.25 -13.75 -5.86
C ASP A 90 -3.50 -12.93 -4.81
N CYS A 91 -2.24 -12.62 -5.13
CA CYS A 91 -1.43 -11.71 -4.36
C CYS A 91 -1.04 -10.50 -5.20
N LEU A 92 -1.07 -9.33 -4.57
CA LEU A 92 -0.55 -8.10 -5.11
C LEU A 92 0.87 -7.93 -4.61
N VAL A 93 1.81 -7.88 -5.55
CA VAL A 93 3.22 -7.63 -5.28
C VAL A 93 3.51 -6.19 -5.67
N GLY A 94 4.12 -5.46 -4.75
CA GLY A 94 4.41 -4.04 -4.93
C GLY A 94 5.72 -3.63 -4.27
N THR A 95 6.19 -2.45 -4.64
CA THR A 95 7.40 -1.85 -4.08
C THR A 95 7.12 -0.40 -3.69
N ASP A 96 7.71 0.04 -2.58
CA ASP A 96 7.52 1.40 -2.07
C ASP A 96 8.46 2.35 -2.82
N LEU A 97 7.88 3.31 -3.55
CA LEU A 97 8.65 4.26 -4.34
C LEU A 97 9.31 5.34 -3.46
N ARG A 98 8.85 5.53 -2.22
CA ARG A 98 9.51 6.44 -1.26
C ARG A 98 10.87 5.92 -0.82
N ALA A 99 11.04 4.61 -0.86
CA ALA A 99 12.29 3.95 -0.54
C ALA A 99 13.18 3.74 -1.78
N ALA A 100 12.75 4.23 -2.96
CA ALA A 100 13.55 4.20 -4.18
C ALA A 100 14.77 5.12 -4.06
N ARG A 101 15.88 4.72 -4.68
CA ARG A 101 17.13 5.49 -4.68
C ARG A 101 17.51 5.87 -6.11
N TYR A 102 17.94 7.10 -6.30
CA TYR A 102 18.49 7.54 -7.58
C TYR A 102 19.92 7.05 -7.73
N GLU A 103 20.19 6.23 -8.75
CA GLU A 103 21.55 5.76 -9.05
C GLU A 103 22.24 6.65 -10.08
N GLN A 104 21.49 7.09 -11.11
CA GLN A 104 22.03 7.93 -12.17
C GLN A 104 21.02 9.00 -12.54
N VAL A 105 21.47 10.25 -12.62
CA VAL A 105 20.65 11.39 -13.07
C VAL A 105 21.42 12.10 -14.18
N ASP A 106 20.88 12.05 -15.40
CA ASP A 106 21.41 12.80 -16.53
C ASP A 106 20.52 14.03 -16.77
N ALA A 107 21.02 15.19 -16.33
CA ALA A 107 20.33 16.47 -16.48
C ALA A 107 20.27 16.95 -17.94
N ALA A 108 21.22 16.55 -18.79
CA ALA A 108 21.28 16.95 -20.20
C ALA A 108 20.25 16.15 -21.02
N ALA A 109 20.15 14.84 -20.78
CA ALA A 109 19.15 13.97 -21.41
C ALA A 109 17.78 14.02 -20.73
N ARG A 110 17.68 14.64 -19.53
CA ARG A 110 16.49 14.66 -18.67
C ARG A 110 15.99 13.26 -18.31
N THR A 111 16.92 12.34 -18.05
CA THR A 111 16.63 10.96 -17.66
C THR A 111 17.19 10.67 -16.28
N ALA A 112 16.49 9.81 -15.53
CA ALA A 112 16.94 9.35 -14.22
C ALA A 112 16.69 7.84 -14.10
N VAL A 113 17.65 7.12 -13.55
CA VAL A 113 17.56 5.69 -13.24
C VAL A 113 17.31 5.55 -11.74
N LEU A 114 16.18 4.92 -11.39
CA LEU A 114 15.79 4.65 -10.02
C LEU A 114 15.99 3.16 -9.71
N ALA A 115 16.74 2.88 -8.65
CA ALA A 115 16.80 1.56 -8.04
C ALA A 115 15.63 1.41 -7.05
N LEU A 116 14.75 0.46 -7.35
CA LEU A 116 13.61 0.12 -6.50
C LEU A 116 14.01 -0.91 -5.45
N PRO A 117 13.49 -0.81 -4.22
CA PRO A 117 13.71 -1.83 -3.20
C PRO A 117 13.03 -3.16 -3.60
N ALA A 118 13.46 -4.25 -2.96
CA ALA A 118 12.90 -5.57 -3.20
C ALA A 118 11.37 -5.54 -3.05
N PRO A 119 10.62 -6.11 -4.01
CA PRO A 119 9.17 -6.11 -3.95
C PRO A 119 8.68 -6.97 -2.78
N ARG A 120 7.56 -6.55 -2.17
CA ARG A 120 6.89 -7.26 -1.08
C ARG A 120 5.44 -7.57 -1.44
N THR A 121 4.88 -8.58 -0.79
CA THR A 121 3.45 -8.86 -0.84
C THR A 121 2.69 -7.71 -0.14
N VAL A 122 1.86 -6.99 -0.88
CA VAL A 122 1.04 -5.87 -0.39
C VAL A 122 -0.29 -6.39 0.15
N SER A 123 -0.90 -7.33 -0.56
CA SER A 123 -2.12 -7.99 -0.12
C SER A 123 -2.20 -9.39 -0.69
N ALA A 124 -2.63 -10.34 0.14
CA ALA A 124 -2.95 -11.69 -0.27
C ALA A 124 -4.45 -11.94 -0.07
N ARG A 125 -5.09 -12.55 -1.07
CA ARG A 125 -6.49 -12.94 -0.99
C ARG A 125 -6.63 -14.40 -1.38
N VAL A 126 -7.30 -15.14 -0.52
CA VAL A 126 -7.75 -16.51 -0.79
C VAL A 126 -9.08 -16.45 -1.56
N ASP A 127 -9.19 -17.21 -2.64
CA ASP A 127 -10.42 -17.36 -3.41
C ASP A 127 -11.36 -18.36 -2.71
N HIS A 128 -12.54 -17.88 -2.30
CA HIS A 128 -13.59 -18.65 -1.66
C HIS A 128 -14.66 -19.18 -2.65
N GLY A 129 -14.42 -19.02 -3.95
CA GLY A 129 -15.27 -19.57 -5.00
C GLY A 129 -15.27 -21.11 -5.04
N PRO A 130 -16.13 -21.70 -5.87
CA PRO A 130 -16.15 -23.15 -6.02
C PRO A 130 -14.91 -23.65 -6.75
N ARG A 131 -14.51 -24.90 -6.46
CA ARG A 131 -13.30 -25.54 -6.98
C ARG A 131 -13.23 -25.52 -8.51
N GLU A 132 -14.36 -25.74 -9.17
CA GLU A 132 -14.49 -25.78 -10.64
C GLU A 132 -14.17 -24.44 -11.28
N ARG A 133 -14.33 -23.34 -10.54
CA ARG A 133 -13.98 -21.97 -10.96
C ARG A 133 -12.60 -21.52 -10.49
N GLY A 134 -11.81 -22.43 -9.90
CA GLY A 134 -10.45 -22.15 -9.45
C GLY A 134 -10.33 -21.71 -8.00
N GLY A 135 -11.42 -21.78 -7.22
CA GLY A 135 -11.41 -21.44 -5.80
C GLY A 135 -10.68 -22.47 -4.93
N SER A 136 -10.43 -22.07 -3.68
CA SER A 136 -9.77 -22.91 -2.68
C SER A 136 -10.66 -24.05 -2.24
N TYR A 137 -10.07 -25.21 -1.95
CA TYR A 137 -10.83 -26.37 -1.54
C TYR A 137 -10.08 -27.24 -0.54
N PHE A 138 -10.84 -27.87 0.34
CA PHE A 138 -10.32 -28.88 1.25
C PHE A 138 -10.20 -30.22 0.50
N HIS A 139 -9.02 -30.81 0.53
CA HIS A 139 -8.77 -32.12 -0.07
C HIS A 139 -9.14 -33.24 0.91
N ALA A 140 -8.79 -33.10 2.18
CA ALA A 140 -9.08 -34.08 3.22
C ALA A 140 -9.43 -33.40 4.53
N LEU A 141 -10.45 -33.95 5.21
CA LEU A 141 -10.84 -33.60 6.58
C LEU A 141 -10.93 -34.92 7.34
N GLN A 142 -9.93 -35.23 8.15
CA GLN A 142 -9.86 -36.49 8.91
C GLN A 142 -9.97 -36.18 10.40
N GLY A 143 -10.91 -36.82 11.09
CA GLY A 143 -10.97 -36.84 12.55
C GLY A 143 -10.43 -38.17 13.08
N SER A 144 -9.66 -38.13 14.15
CA SER A 144 -9.13 -39.33 14.82
C SER A 144 -9.29 -39.24 16.33
N GLY A 145 -9.30 -40.39 17.02
CA GLY A 145 -9.52 -40.48 18.47
C GLY A 145 -10.99 -40.60 18.86
N LEU A 146 -11.38 -40.01 20.00
CA LEU A 146 -12.77 -39.95 20.48
C LEU A 146 -13.58 -38.84 19.79
N GLU A 147 -12.94 -37.97 19.01
CA GLU A 147 -13.60 -36.90 18.24
C GLU A 147 -14.74 -37.40 17.34
N PRO A 148 -14.61 -38.47 16.53
CA PRO A 148 -15.70 -38.96 15.69
C PRO A 148 -16.91 -39.49 16.47
N LEU A 149 -16.70 -39.81 17.76
CA LEU A 149 -17.71 -40.38 18.65
C LEU A 149 -18.44 -39.30 19.46
N LEU A 150 -17.87 -38.09 19.55
CA LEU A 150 -18.50 -36.95 20.20
C LEU A 150 -19.31 -36.16 19.17
N PRO A 151 -20.65 -36.08 19.32
CA PRO A 151 -21.48 -35.30 18.39
C PRO A 151 -21.16 -33.80 18.53
N GLY A 152 -20.35 -33.26 17.63
CA GLY A 152 -20.05 -31.83 17.56
C GLY A 152 -19.25 -31.42 16.33
N SER A 153 -19.80 -30.52 15.50
CA SER A 153 -19.10 -29.95 14.33
C SER A 153 -18.18 -28.77 14.67
N ALA A 154 -18.25 -28.24 15.88
CA ALA A 154 -17.54 -27.02 16.29
C ALA A 154 -16.01 -27.13 16.20
N HIS A 155 -15.45 -28.32 16.47
CA HIS A 155 -14.00 -28.54 16.37
C HIS A 155 -13.53 -28.54 14.91
N ARG A 156 -14.28 -29.21 14.04
CA ARG A 156 -14.04 -29.20 12.59
C ARG A 156 -14.12 -27.79 12.01
N MET A 157 -15.15 -27.02 12.40
CA MET A 157 -15.29 -25.62 11.98
C MET A 157 -14.09 -24.78 12.42
N ARG A 158 -13.67 -24.89 13.69
CA ARG A 158 -12.47 -24.18 14.18
C ARG A 158 -11.20 -24.54 13.42
N ALA A 159 -11.02 -25.83 13.09
CA ALA A 159 -9.86 -26.28 12.33
C ALA A 159 -9.87 -25.73 10.88
N ILE A 160 -11.04 -25.69 10.25
CA ILE A 160 -11.25 -25.09 8.92
C ILE A 160 -10.97 -23.58 8.96
N ASP A 161 -11.53 -22.86 9.92
CA ASP A 161 -11.34 -21.42 10.07
C ASP A 161 -9.86 -21.08 10.35
N ALA A 162 -9.19 -21.90 11.18
CA ALA A 162 -7.76 -21.75 11.44
C ALA A 162 -6.92 -21.98 10.19
N ALA A 163 -7.22 -23.03 9.40
CA ALA A 163 -6.52 -23.30 8.14
C ALA A 163 -6.71 -22.17 7.12
N LEU A 164 -7.92 -21.61 6.99
CA LEU A 164 -8.20 -20.47 6.10
C LEU A 164 -7.46 -19.21 6.54
N ARG A 165 -7.41 -18.94 7.85
CA ARG A 165 -6.66 -17.81 8.40
C ARG A 165 -5.16 -17.94 8.15
N ILE A 166 -4.58 -19.13 8.33
CA ILE A 166 -3.17 -19.38 8.01
C ILE A 166 -2.93 -19.16 6.50
N ALA A 167 -3.83 -19.64 5.65
CA ALA A 167 -3.74 -19.45 4.21
C ALA A 167 -3.76 -17.98 3.75
N GLN A 168 -4.38 -17.09 4.53
CA GLN A 168 -4.37 -15.65 4.27
C GLN A 168 -3.07 -14.98 4.74
N GLN A 169 -2.33 -15.61 5.65
CA GLN A 169 -1.10 -15.07 6.25
C GLN A 169 0.18 -15.62 5.60
N ASP A 170 0.12 -16.80 4.99
CA ASP A 170 1.28 -17.55 4.46
C ASP A 170 1.66 -17.17 3.00
N VAL A 171 1.55 -15.89 2.62
CA VAL A 171 1.77 -15.37 1.26
C VAL A 171 2.74 -14.19 1.25
#